data_AF-A0A356KFW0-F1
#
_entry.id   AF-A0A356KFW0-F1
#
_cell.length_a   1.000
_cell.length_b   1.000
_cell.length_c   1.000
_cell.angle_alpha   90.00
_cell.angle_beta   90.00
_cell.angle_gamma   90.00
#
_symmetry.space_group_name_H-M   'P 1'
#
loop_
_entity.id
_entity.type
_entity.pdbx_description
1 polymer ?
#
loop_
_entity_poly.entity_id
_entity_poly.type
_entity_poly.pdbx_seq_one_letter_code
_entity_poly.pdbx_strand_id
1 'polypeptide(L)'
;GATLAGAIATRLVMAAAVKLDFVSRPKGERWSHRPVPMGGGVAIAAVLIAGLFACSYDLALAVSIVFLLGLIDDKRNLSPKIKLAVQMGAAALVVWGPLDPGPAPRLFADWTWLAIPVTGAWYVGMCNSVNLLDNMDGSAAGISAVAAGFVYALAVGGAVPAPELAFAATIAAGAALGFLVWNFPPAKVFMGDAGSLSLGFALAGLALRAPLNGSSPLTQLLVPAFVLGIPLFDTALVWVSRRAARRPFLQGGKDHTTHRLVALGLSPRRTVLVIYGVAAAMGGIGVALAHGGLRTGVLWVVAGGALAVLVGVFLGDVAVYQDAEGRALVPRSRHPAVLYGVELLVDAALLSGCWLGAYAVRFGGVQLPEGGPALPFYLSASAYPALPYVVGFKIAALLLFRLYRGFWRTIHFSDVLAVGKALLTATALIVLTATLLDRFANYSRGVIAIDWLLSFLAVVASRSFLRFLRDTMARLSGRQQKALLLGPEGLLPLLSKAVEDDGRLELLGALAP
;
A
#
# COMPACT_ATOMS: atom_id res chain seq x y z
N GLY A 1 16.25 -2.79 -24.07
CA GLY A 1 15.48 -2.22 -25.19
C GLY A 1 14.58 -1.09 -24.72
N ALA A 2 13.42 -1.41 -24.11
CA ALA A 2 12.38 -0.43 -23.76
C ALA A 2 12.86 0.75 -22.89
N THR A 3 13.73 0.52 -21.89
CA THR A 3 14.29 1.61 -21.06
C THR A 3 15.09 2.62 -21.88
N LEU A 4 15.92 2.14 -22.82
CA LEU A 4 16.69 3.00 -23.71
C LEU A 4 15.76 3.76 -24.65
N ALA A 5 14.79 3.08 -25.25
CA ALA A 5 13.79 3.70 -26.11
C ALA A 5 13.00 4.79 -25.36
N GLY A 6 12.57 4.52 -24.13
CA GLY A 6 11.90 5.49 -23.26
C GLY A 6 12.77 6.70 -22.95
N ALA A 7 14.03 6.48 -22.57
CA ALA A 7 14.96 7.58 -22.27
C ALA A 7 15.25 8.46 -23.50
N ILE A 8 15.40 7.86 -24.68
CA ILE A 8 15.58 8.58 -25.94
C ILE A 8 14.30 9.35 -26.30
N ALA A 9 13.14 8.69 -26.27
CA ALA A 9 11.85 9.31 -26.56
C ALA A 9 11.58 10.49 -25.61
N THR A 10 11.85 10.34 -24.32
CA THR A 10 11.71 11.43 -23.34
C THR A 10 12.63 12.60 -23.68
N ARG A 11 13.89 12.35 -24.07
CA ARG A 11 14.81 13.42 -24.49
C ARG A 11 14.31 14.15 -25.74
N LEU A 12 13.76 13.44 -26.72
CA LEU A 12 13.19 14.03 -27.93
C LEU A 12 11.96 14.88 -27.61
N VAL A 13 11.06 14.36 -26.76
CA VAL A 13 9.87 15.10 -26.31
C VAL A 13 10.25 16.34 -25.52
N MET A 14 11.27 16.28 -24.66
CA MET A 14 11.78 17.46 -23.96
C MET A 14 12.24 18.55 -24.94
N ALA A 15 13.01 18.17 -25.97
CA ALA A 15 13.48 19.10 -26.98
C ALA A 15 12.34 19.72 -27.78
N ALA A 16 11.31 18.93 -28.12
CA ALA A 16 10.11 19.41 -28.80
C ALA A 16 9.27 20.34 -27.90
N ALA A 17 9.08 19.98 -26.64
CA ALA A 17 8.31 20.77 -25.67
C ALA A 17 8.91 22.16 -25.45
N VAL A 18 10.24 22.28 -25.39
CA VAL A 18 10.92 23.59 -25.32
C VAL A 18 10.67 24.40 -26.58
N LYS A 19 10.74 23.79 -27.77
CA LYS A 19 10.48 24.49 -29.05
C LYS A 19 9.03 24.96 -29.19
N LEU A 20 8.08 24.21 -28.62
CA LEU A 20 6.65 24.48 -28.68
C LEU A 20 6.14 25.33 -27.50
N ASP A 21 7.03 25.84 -26.64
CA ASP A 21 6.71 26.53 -25.38
C ASP A 21 5.72 25.75 -24.48
N PHE A 22 5.73 24.42 -24.59
CA PHE A 22 4.93 23.53 -23.76
C PHE A 22 5.69 23.19 -22.47
N VAL A 23 5.86 24.21 -21.63
CA VAL A 23 6.66 24.17 -20.40
C VAL A 23 5.85 24.60 -19.18
N SER A 24 6.07 23.95 -18.05
CA SER A 24 5.55 24.40 -16.76
C SER A 24 6.43 25.53 -16.25
N ARG A 25 5.85 26.71 -16.12
CA ARG A 25 6.51 27.87 -15.52
C ARG A 25 6.22 27.91 -14.01
N PRO A 26 7.21 28.19 -13.16
CA PRO A 26 6.99 28.29 -11.72
C PRO A 26 5.92 29.34 -11.41
N LYS A 27 4.89 28.95 -10.65
CA LYS A 27 3.89 29.89 -10.12
C LYS A 27 4.40 30.46 -8.79
N GLY A 28 4.80 31.73 -8.76
CA GLY A 28 5.28 32.46 -7.57
C GLY A 28 6.68 32.05 -7.10
N GLU A 29 7.06 32.41 -5.86
CA GLU A 29 8.34 32.11 -5.18
C GLU A 29 8.57 30.59 -4.90
N ARG A 30 8.12 29.70 -5.79
CA ARG A 30 8.34 28.25 -5.71
C ARG A 30 9.66 27.86 -6.38
N TRP A 31 10.67 27.63 -5.54
CA TRP A 31 11.81 26.67 -5.53
C TRP A 31 12.45 26.10 -6.84
N SER A 32 12.07 26.49 -8.05
CA SER A 32 12.88 26.25 -9.26
C SER A 32 12.81 27.45 -10.21
N HIS A 33 13.94 28.12 -10.40
CA HIS A 33 14.05 29.30 -11.27
C HIS A 33 13.97 29.00 -12.78
N ARG A 34 13.71 27.75 -13.21
CA ARG A 34 13.76 27.34 -14.62
C ARG A 34 12.45 26.67 -15.04
N PRO A 35 11.90 26.98 -16.24
CA PRO A 35 10.78 26.26 -16.80
C PRO A 35 11.12 24.78 -16.99
N VAL A 36 10.20 23.90 -16.62
CA VAL A 36 10.37 22.44 -16.78
C VAL A 36 9.47 21.96 -17.94
N PRO A 37 10.00 21.29 -18.96
CA PRO A 37 9.23 20.69 -20.05
C PRO A 37 8.07 19.82 -19.56
N MET A 38 6.90 19.98 -20.20
CA MET A 38 5.72 19.13 -20.01
C MET A 38 5.65 18.05 -21.09
N GLY A 39 4.77 17.07 -20.89
CA GLY A 39 4.42 16.09 -21.93
C GLY A 39 5.32 14.85 -21.98
N GLY A 40 6.14 14.61 -20.96
CA GLY A 40 6.92 13.37 -20.87
C GLY A 40 6.06 12.09 -20.93
N GLY A 41 4.77 12.20 -20.59
CA GLY A 41 3.77 11.17 -20.81
C GLY A 41 3.61 10.71 -22.26
N VAL A 42 3.89 11.56 -23.25
CA VAL A 42 3.90 11.17 -24.67
C VAL A 42 5.01 10.14 -24.95
N ALA A 43 6.18 10.30 -24.34
CA ALA A 43 7.27 9.33 -24.49
C ALA A 43 6.93 7.98 -23.85
N ILE A 44 6.32 8.01 -22.67
CA ILE A 44 5.86 6.79 -21.98
C ILE A 44 4.81 6.08 -22.83
N ALA A 45 3.77 6.81 -23.25
CA ALA A 45 2.67 6.25 -24.03
C ALA A 45 3.15 5.70 -25.38
N ALA A 46 4.08 6.38 -26.07
CA ALA A 46 4.61 5.89 -27.34
C ALA A 46 5.28 4.51 -27.20
N VAL A 47 6.15 4.33 -26.20
CA VAL A 47 6.82 3.04 -25.95
C VAL A 47 5.81 1.99 -25.45
N LEU A 48 4.93 2.39 -24.54
CA LEU A 48 3.92 1.51 -23.95
C LEU A 48 2.93 0.99 -24.98
N ILE A 49 2.30 1.87 -25.75
CA ILE A 49 1.31 1.53 -26.77
C ILE A 49 1.95 0.68 -27.87
N ALA A 50 3.13 1.06 -28.37
CA ALA A 50 3.82 0.29 -29.41
C ALA A 50 4.15 -1.13 -28.95
N GLY A 51 4.60 -1.32 -27.71
CA GLY A 51 4.86 -2.65 -27.18
C GLY A 51 3.59 -3.44 -26.87
N LEU A 52 2.53 -2.79 -26.38
CA LEU A 52 1.25 -3.45 -26.12
C LEU A 52 0.59 -3.95 -27.40
N PHE A 53 0.67 -3.22 -28.53
CA PHE A 53 0.13 -3.70 -29.81
C PHE A 53 0.77 -5.02 -30.29
N ALA A 54 1.96 -5.37 -29.80
CA ALA A 54 2.62 -6.63 -30.14
C ALA A 54 2.12 -7.83 -29.31
N CYS A 55 1.37 -7.61 -28.23
CA CYS A 55 1.00 -8.69 -27.29
C CYS A 55 -0.40 -8.61 -26.69
N SER A 56 -1.08 -7.46 -26.76
CA SER A 56 -2.46 -7.29 -26.28
C SER A 56 -3.12 -6.09 -26.98
N TYR A 57 -3.88 -6.37 -28.04
CA TYR A 57 -4.50 -5.36 -28.89
C TYR A 57 -5.60 -4.60 -28.17
N ASP A 58 -6.39 -5.30 -27.34
CA ASP A 58 -7.50 -4.68 -26.62
C ASP A 58 -7.00 -3.64 -25.59
N LEU A 59 -5.93 -3.99 -24.86
CA LEU A 59 -5.30 -3.13 -23.88
C LEU A 59 -4.54 -2.00 -24.57
N ALA A 60 -3.86 -2.26 -25.70
CA ALA A 60 -3.20 -1.22 -26.48
C ALA A 60 -4.19 -0.15 -26.95
N LEU A 61 -5.36 -0.57 -27.46
CA LEU A 61 -6.41 0.34 -27.91
C LEU A 61 -7.02 1.14 -26.75
N ALA A 62 -7.35 0.47 -25.64
CA ALA A 62 -7.88 1.13 -24.45
C ALA A 62 -6.88 2.13 -23.85
N VAL A 63 -5.61 1.77 -23.75
CA VAL A 63 -4.53 2.66 -23.29
C VAL A 63 -4.35 3.83 -24.25
N SER A 64 -4.49 3.64 -25.56
CA SER A 64 -4.45 4.71 -26.56
C SER A 64 -5.60 5.71 -26.37
N ILE A 65 -6.82 5.23 -26.10
CA ILE A 65 -7.97 6.10 -25.78
C ILE A 65 -7.70 6.93 -24.52
N VAL A 66 -7.21 6.29 -23.46
CA VAL A 66 -6.91 6.98 -22.18
C VAL A 66 -5.73 7.95 -22.31
N PHE A 67 -4.72 7.61 -23.12
CA PHE A 67 -3.64 8.52 -23.46
C PHE A 67 -4.16 9.78 -24.17
N LEU A 68 -5.02 9.63 -25.18
CA LEU A 68 -5.62 10.76 -25.90
C LEU A 68 -6.46 11.62 -24.96
N LEU A 69 -7.24 11.01 -24.06
CA LEU A 69 -7.96 11.73 -23.01
C LEU A 69 -7.00 12.59 -22.16
N GLY A 70 -5.93 11.99 -21.65
CA GLY A 70 -4.95 12.70 -20.82
C GLY A 70 -4.22 13.80 -21.59
N LEU A 71 -3.88 13.58 -22.86
CA LEU A 71 -3.24 14.59 -23.71
C LEU A 71 -4.16 15.78 -24.00
N ILE A 72 -5.46 15.54 -24.19
CA ILE A 72 -6.46 16.60 -24.32
C ILE A 72 -6.60 17.33 -22.98
N ASP A 73 -6.59 16.59 -21.87
CA ASP A 73 -6.71 17.18 -20.53
C ASP A 73 -5.56 18.10 -20.16
N ASP A 74 -4.32 17.69 -20.45
CA ASP A 74 -3.12 18.49 -20.22
C ASP A 74 -3.19 19.87 -20.90
N LYS A 75 -4.00 20.00 -21.96
CA LYS A 75 -4.23 21.27 -22.69
C LYS A 75 -5.51 21.99 -22.32
N ARG A 76 -6.59 21.26 -22.02
CA ARG A 76 -7.96 21.82 -21.91
C ARG A 76 -8.58 21.73 -20.52
N ASN A 77 -7.95 21.04 -19.56
CA ASN A 77 -8.44 20.84 -18.19
C ASN A 77 -9.92 20.39 -18.16
N LEU A 78 -10.18 19.18 -18.63
CA LEU A 78 -11.50 18.59 -18.76
C LEU A 78 -12.15 18.34 -17.40
N SER A 79 -13.48 18.32 -17.38
CA SER A 79 -14.21 17.98 -16.16
C SER A 79 -13.97 16.51 -15.73
N PRO A 80 -13.92 16.22 -14.42
CA PRO A 80 -13.76 14.84 -13.93
C PRO A 80 -14.81 13.87 -14.47
N LYS A 81 -16.04 14.34 -14.74
CA LYS A 81 -17.13 13.52 -15.31
C LYS A 81 -16.77 12.97 -16.70
N ILE A 82 -16.17 13.80 -17.55
CA ILE A 82 -15.73 13.40 -18.90
C ILE A 82 -14.61 12.37 -18.78
N LYS A 83 -13.63 12.61 -17.89
CA LYS A 83 -12.54 11.67 -17.65
C LYS A 83 -13.06 10.29 -17.25
N LEU A 84 -13.96 10.25 -16.27
CA LEU A 84 -14.56 9.00 -15.79
C LEU A 84 -15.35 8.27 -16.88
N ALA A 85 -16.13 9.00 -17.70
CA ALA A 85 -16.90 8.40 -18.78
C ALA A 85 -16.01 7.73 -19.84
N VAL A 86 -14.94 8.42 -20.27
CA VAL A 86 -14.00 7.89 -21.27
C VAL A 86 -13.19 6.72 -20.70
N GLN A 87 -12.69 6.83 -19.46
CA GLN A 87 -11.99 5.73 -18.79
C GLN A 87 -12.88 4.49 -18.63
N MET A 88 -14.17 4.68 -18.33
CA MET A 88 -15.13 3.59 -18.24
C MET A 88 -15.42 2.96 -19.60
N GLY A 89 -15.55 3.76 -20.66
CA GLY A 89 -15.65 3.25 -22.03
C GLY A 89 -14.43 2.43 -22.45
N ALA A 90 -13.23 2.90 -22.13
CA ALA A 90 -11.99 2.16 -22.36
C ALA A 90 -11.93 0.86 -21.54
N ALA A 91 -12.39 0.87 -20.29
CA ALA A 91 -12.46 -0.35 -19.47
C ALA A 91 -13.48 -1.36 -20.02
N ALA A 92 -14.63 -0.89 -20.49
CA ALA A 92 -15.64 -1.71 -21.15
C ALA A 92 -15.10 -2.42 -22.39
N LEU A 93 -14.24 -1.76 -23.19
CA LEU A 93 -13.58 -2.39 -24.35
C LEU A 93 -12.79 -3.63 -23.95
N VAL A 94 -11.99 -3.54 -22.87
CA VAL A 94 -11.18 -4.67 -22.39
C VAL A 94 -12.02 -5.75 -21.71
N VAL A 95 -13.11 -5.38 -21.04
CA VAL A 95 -13.91 -6.30 -20.22
C VAL A 95 -15.01 -7.03 -21.00
N TRP A 96 -15.68 -6.33 -21.92
CA TRP A 96 -16.84 -6.86 -22.67
C TRP A 96 -16.52 -7.25 -24.11
N GLY A 97 -15.65 -6.50 -24.80
CA GLY A 97 -15.30 -6.75 -26.19
C GLY A 97 -13.80 -6.97 -26.39
N PRO A 98 -13.16 -7.91 -25.67
CA PRO A 98 -11.74 -8.17 -25.87
C PRO A 98 -11.52 -8.58 -27.33
N LEU A 99 -10.59 -7.89 -27.99
CA LEU A 99 -10.13 -8.23 -29.34
C LEU A 99 -9.12 -9.39 -29.31
N ASP A 100 -8.47 -9.58 -28.17
CA ASP A 100 -7.49 -10.64 -27.97
C ASP A 100 -8.19 -12.00 -27.77
N PRO A 101 -7.60 -13.10 -28.27
CA PRO A 101 -8.12 -14.44 -28.04
C PRO A 101 -7.99 -14.83 -26.56
N GLY A 102 -9.07 -15.39 -25.99
CA GLY A 102 -9.11 -15.86 -24.61
C GLY A 102 -10.17 -15.15 -23.75
N PRO A 103 -10.32 -15.54 -22.48
CA PRO A 103 -11.28 -14.90 -21.59
C PRO A 103 -10.82 -13.49 -21.20
N ALA A 104 -11.75 -12.54 -21.20
CA ALA A 104 -11.50 -11.20 -20.66
C ALA A 104 -11.02 -11.30 -19.19
N PRO A 105 -10.02 -10.49 -18.78
CA PRO A 105 -9.58 -10.47 -17.40
C PRO A 105 -10.66 -9.82 -16.53
N ARG A 106 -11.38 -10.65 -15.76
CA ARG A 106 -12.51 -10.24 -14.93
C ARG A 106 -12.31 -10.65 -13.48
N LEU A 107 -12.40 -9.68 -12.58
CA LEU A 107 -12.53 -9.96 -11.16
C LEU A 107 -13.88 -10.63 -10.89
N PHE A 108 -13.92 -11.63 -10.01
CA PHE A 108 -15.15 -12.37 -9.67
C PHE A 108 -15.88 -12.93 -10.91
N ALA A 109 -15.13 -13.51 -11.85
CA ALA A 109 -15.66 -13.98 -13.14
C ALA A 109 -16.88 -14.91 -13.02
N ASP A 110 -16.97 -15.70 -11.94
CA ASP A 110 -18.10 -16.59 -11.64
C ASP A 110 -19.41 -15.84 -11.33
N TRP A 111 -19.32 -14.55 -11.00
CA TRP A 111 -20.45 -13.68 -10.68
C TRP A 111 -20.58 -12.56 -11.72
N THR A 112 -21.03 -12.90 -12.93
CA THR A 112 -21.04 -12.01 -14.11
C THR A 112 -21.61 -10.62 -13.85
N TRP A 113 -22.70 -10.51 -13.08
CA TRP A 113 -23.36 -9.23 -12.74
C TRP A 113 -22.48 -8.31 -11.88
N LEU A 114 -21.59 -8.89 -11.07
CA LEU A 114 -20.61 -8.17 -10.24
C LEU A 114 -19.29 -7.96 -10.98
N ALA A 115 -18.90 -8.92 -11.83
CA ALA A 115 -17.60 -8.95 -12.47
C ALA A 115 -17.30 -7.71 -13.29
N ILE A 116 -18.28 -7.27 -14.10
CA ILE A 116 -18.13 -6.10 -14.97
C ILE A 116 -17.99 -4.81 -14.16
N PRO A 117 -18.93 -4.41 -13.27
CA PRO A 117 -18.82 -3.15 -12.56
C PRO A 117 -17.59 -3.11 -11.66
N VAL A 118 -17.22 -4.22 -11.01
CA VAL A 118 -16.02 -4.28 -10.16
C VAL A 118 -14.74 -4.16 -10.99
N THR A 119 -14.66 -4.84 -12.13
CA THR A 119 -13.48 -4.74 -13.01
C THR A 119 -13.38 -3.36 -13.65
N GLY A 120 -14.49 -2.77 -14.09
CA GLY A 120 -14.51 -1.40 -14.58
C GLY A 120 -14.06 -0.39 -13.52
N ALA A 121 -14.58 -0.52 -12.29
CA ALA A 121 -14.17 0.30 -11.16
C ALA A 121 -12.68 0.11 -10.83
N TRP A 122 -12.14 -1.09 -10.98
CA TRP A 122 -10.71 -1.37 -10.83
C TRP A 122 -9.86 -0.59 -11.85
N TYR A 123 -10.17 -0.67 -13.15
CA TYR A 123 -9.45 0.08 -14.18
C TYR A 123 -9.48 1.60 -13.94
N VAL A 124 -10.67 2.15 -13.70
CA VAL A 124 -10.85 3.59 -13.44
C VAL A 124 -10.15 4.00 -12.15
N GLY A 125 -10.33 3.22 -11.07
CA GLY A 125 -9.73 3.48 -9.77
C GLY A 125 -8.20 3.50 -9.84
N MET A 126 -7.61 2.52 -10.52
CA MET A 126 -6.16 2.43 -10.68
C MET A 126 -5.59 3.52 -11.59
N CYS A 127 -6.27 3.81 -12.70
CA CYS A 127 -5.92 4.90 -13.61
C CYS A 127 -5.82 6.24 -12.86
N ASN A 128 -6.85 6.59 -12.09
CA ASN A 128 -6.85 7.83 -11.31
C ASN A 128 -5.89 7.76 -10.11
N SER A 129 -5.71 6.61 -9.46
CA SER A 129 -4.78 6.48 -8.33
C SER A 129 -3.32 6.71 -8.73
N VAL A 130 -2.90 6.22 -9.90
CA VAL A 130 -1.55 6.49 -10.43
C VAL A 130 -1.39 7.95 -10.86
N ASN A 131 -2.44 8.56 -11.44
CA ASN A 131 -2.46 10.00 -11.73
C ASN A 131 -2.32 10.87 -10.47
N LEU A 132 -3.01 10.52 -9.38
CA LEU A 132 -2.89 11.21 -8.10
C LEU A 132 -1.47 11.11 -7.48
N LEU A 133 -0.73 10.05 -7.78
CA LEU A 133 0.66 9.88 -7.34
C LEU A 133 1.67 10.73 -8.12
N ASP A 134 1.30 11.30 -9.28
CA ASP A 134 2.13 12.22 -10.07
C ASP A 134 2.17 13.64 -9.44
N ASN A 135 2.20 13.69 -8.11
CA ASN A 135 2.26 14.92 -7.31
C ASN A 135 3.70 15.26 -6.85
N MET A 136 4.67 14.36 -7.13
CA MET A 136 6.08 14.51 -6.78
C MET A 136 6.95 13.82 -7.83
N ASP A 137 8.04 14.48 -8.22
CA ASP A 137 9.10 13.97 -9.10
C ASP A 137 9.48 12.52 -8.78
N GLY A 138 9.49 11.67 -9.79
CA GLY A 138 9.84 10.25 -9.71
C GLY A 138 8.76 9.33 -9.13
N SER A 139 7.80 9.85 -8.35
CA SER A 139 6.82 9.04 -7.60
C SER A 139 6.04 8.08 -8.49
N ALA A 140 5.20 8.62 -9.40
CA ALA A 140 4.33 7.79 -10.24
C ALA A 140 5.13 6.80 -11.11
N ALA A 141 6.12 7.29 -11.86
CA ALA A 141 6.92 6.45 -12.76
C ALA A 141 7.71 5.35 -12.03
N GLY A 142 8.31 5.65 -10.88
CA GLY A 142 9.06 4.65 -10.12
C GLY A 142 8.16 3.59 -9.48
N ILE A 143 7.02 3.98 -8.90
CA ILE A 143 6.04 3.04 -8.35
C ILE A 143 5.49 2.15 -9.46
N SER A 144 5.17 2.73 -10.63
CA SER A 144 4.72 2.00 -11.81
C SER A 144 5.77 1.02 -12.34
N ALA A 145 7.05 1.40 -12.34
CA ALA A 145 8.14 0.50 -12.73
C ALA A 145 8.28 -0.69 -11.76
N VAL A 146 8.20 -0.44 -10.45
CA VAL A 146 8.21 -1.50 -9.44
C VAL A 146 7.02 -2.45 -9.65
N ALA A 147 5.80 -1.91 -9.78
CA ALA A 147 4.60 -2.71 -10.02
C ALA A 147 4.72 -3.57 -11.29
N ALA A 148 5.18 -2.99 -12.40
CA ALA A 148 5.45 -3.72 -13.63
C ALA A 148 6.49 -4.84 -13.46
N GLY A 149 7.53 -4.60 -12.66
CA GLY A 149 8.52 -5.63 -12.31
C GLY A 149 7.90 -6.82 -11.54
N PHE A 150 6.95 -6.56 -10.65
CA PHE A 150 6.22 -7.63 -9.96
C PHE A 150 5.21 -8.34 -10.86
N VAL A 151 4.57 -7.64 -11.80
CA VAL A 151 3.76 -8.30 -12.84
C VAL A 151 4.63 -9.21 -13.70
N TYR A 152 5.83 -8.77 -14.08
CA TYR A 152 6.81 -9.63 -14.77
C TYR A 152 7.16 -10.87 -13.93
N ALA A 153 7.46 -10.70 -12.63
CA ALA A 153 7.77 -11.80 -11.73
C ALA A 153 6.61 -12.82 -11.63
N LEU A 154 5.36 -12.34 -11.57
CA LEU A 154 4.17 -13.21 -11.59
C LEU A 154 4.02 -13.94 -12.93
N ALA A 155 4.30 -13.26 -14.05
CA ALA A 155 4.18 -13.82 -15.39
C ALA A 155 5.18 -14.96 -15.67
N VAL A 156 6.39 -14.86 -15.11
CA VAL A 156 7.45 -15.88 -15.28
C VAL A 156 7.49 -16.92 -14.17
N GLY A 157 7.02 -16.59 -12.97
CA GLY A 157 7.05 -17.47 -11.80
C GLY A 157 5.83 -18.38 -11.65
N GLY A 158 4.74 -18.10 -12.36
CA GLY A 158 3.50 -18.89 -12.29
C GLY A 158 3.65 -20.33 -12.80
N ALA A 159 2.73 -21.21 -12.37
CA ALA A 159 2.67 -22.60 -12.84
C ALA A 159 2.45 -22.72 -14.36
N VAL A 160 1.82 -21.70 -14.95
CA VAL A 160 1.69 -21.54 -16.41
C VAL A 160 2.42 -20.25 -16.79
N PRO A 161 3.57 -20.34 -17.47
CA PRO A 161 4.28 -19.16 -17.95
C PRO A 161 3.41 -18.32 -18.89
N ALA A 162 3.41 -17.01 -18.70
CA ALA A 162 2.68 -16.05 -19.53
C ALA A 162 3.68 -15.13 -20.27
N PRO A 163 4.31 -15.59 -21.37
CA PRO A 163 5.40 -14.86 -22.03
C PRO A 163 4.93 -13.51 -22.60
N GLU A 164 3.72 -13.42 -23.12
CA GLU A 164 3.12 -12.17 -23.62
C GLU A 164 2.93 -11.14 -22.50
N LEU A 165 2.46 -11.58 -21.33
CA LEU A 165 2.34 -10.72 -20.14
C LEU A 165 3.72 -10.29 -19.63
N ALA A 166 4.69 -11.21 -19.61
CA ALA A 166 6.06 -10.90 -19.21
C ALA A 166 6.66 -9.83 -20.14
N PHE A 167 6.48 -9.99 -21.47
CA PHE A 167 6.89 -9.00 -22.46
C PHE A 167 6.21 -7.64 -22.20
N ALA A 168 4.88 -7.60 -22.09
CA ALA A 168 4.11 -6.38 -21.81
C ALA A 168 4.57 -5.67 -20.52
N ALA A 169 4.83 -6.44 -19.46
CA ALA A 169 5.33 -5.93 -18.19
C ALA A 169 6.74 -5.32 -18.33
N THR A 170 7.64 -5.94 -19.10
CA THR A 170 8.96 -5.33 -19.39
C THR A 170 8.87 -4.06 -20.22
N ILE A 171 7.90 -3.96 -21.14
CA ILE A 171 7.63 -2.72 -21.89
C ILE A 171 7.16 -1.62 -20.92
N ALA A 172 6.19 -1.91 -20.06
CA ALA A 172 5.67 -0.94 -19.08
C ALA A 172 6.77 -0.49 -18.10
N ALA A 173 7.55 -1.44 -17.56
CA ALA A 173 8.70 -1.14 -16.70
C ALA A 173 9.74 -0.30 -17.44
N GLY A 174 10.08 -0.66 -18.68
CA GLY A 174 11.06 0.07 -19.49
C GLY A 174 10.61 1.48 -19.85
N ALA A 175 9.35 1.67 -20.25
CA ALA A 175 8.79 2.98 -20.54
C ALA A 175 8.85 3.89 -19.30
N ALA A 176 8.45 3.36 -18.13
CA ALA A 176 8.49 4.08 -16.87
C ALA A 176 9.92 4.39 -16.41
N LEU A 177 10.84 3.42 -16.45
CA LEU A 177 12.25 3.61 -16.08
C LEU A 177 12.97 4.57 -17.03
N GLY A 178 12.71 4.49 -18.33
CA GLY A 178 13.31 5.38 -19.33
C GLY A 178 12.92 6.85 -19.10
N PHE A 179 11.65 7.08 -18.77
CA PHE A 179 11.18 8.41 -18.34
C PHE A 179 11.77 8.81 -16.98
N LEU A 180 11.85 7.88 -16.02
CA LEU A 180 12.36 8.13 -14.68
C LEU A 180 13.80 8.66 -14.67
N VAL A 181 14.64 8.28 -15.64
CA VAL A 181 16.00 8.85 -15.81
C VAL A 181 15.98 10.39 -15.88
N TRP A 182 14.95 10.97 -16.49
CA TRP A 182 14.80 12.42 -16.63
C TRP A 182 13.89 13.03 -15.57
N ASN A 183 13.01 12.24 -14.94
CA ASN A 183 12.03 12.70 -13.97
C ASN A 183 12.44 12.48 -12.50
N PHE A 184 13.49 11.71 -12.21
CA PHE A 184 13.97 11.50 -10.84
C PHE A 184 14.38 12.82 -10.17
N PRO A 185 14.05 13.06 -8.88
CA PRO A 185 14.24 14.37 -8.26
C PRO A 185 15.69 14.89 -8.32
N PRO A 186 15.94 16.15 -8.73
CA PRO A 186 14.97 17.11 -9.28
C PRO A 186 14.62 16.81 -10.74
N ALA A 187 13.33 16.85 -11.08
CA ALA A 187 12.85 16.51 -12.42
C ALA A 187 13.30 17.50 -13.50
N LYS A 188 13.66 16.96 -14.66
CA LYS A 188 13.96 17.70 -15.90
C LYS A 188 12.78 17.72 -16.87
N VAL A 189 11.72 16.95 -16.58
CA VAL A 189 10.50 16.83 -17.38
C VAL A 189 9.36 16.34 -16.48
N PHE A 190 8.16 16.85 -16.70
CA PHE A 190 6.94 16.39 -16.02
C PHE A 190 6.13 15.43 -16.90
N MET A 191 5.43 14.50 -16.23
CA MET A 191 4.71 13.41 -16.88
C MET A 191 3.40 13.91 -17.50
N GLY A 192 2.56 14.57 -16.70
CA GLY A 192 1.23 15.04 -17.11
C GLY A 192 0.18 13.93 -17.08
N ASP A 193 -1.07 14.30 -17.31
CA ASP A 193 -2.21 13.40 -17.32
C ASP A 193 -2.10 12.37 -18.44
N ALA A 194 -1.55 12.75 -19.60
CA ALA A 194 -1.32 11.83 -20.72
C ALA A 194 -0.52 10.58 -20.32
N GLY A 195 0.54 10.77 -19.53
CA GLY A 195 1.42 9.68 -19.11
C GLY A 195 0.87 8.90 -17.92
N SER A 196 0.42 9.61 -16.89
CA SER A 196 0.03 8.99 -15.63
C SER A 196 -1.29 8.20 -15.76
N LEU A 197 -2.26 8.70 -16.51
CA LEU A 197 -3.52 7.97 -16.79
C LEU A 197 -3.27 6.74 -17.65
N SER A 198 -2.50 6.86 -18.74
CA SER A 198 -2.22 5.74 -19.64
C SER A 198 -1.41 4.64 -18.95
N LEU A 199 -0.40 5.00 -18.17
CA LEU A 199 0.41 4.05 -17.41
C LEU A 199 -0.40 3.37 -16.29
N GLY A 200 -1.24 4.12 -15.57
CA GLY A 200 -2.14 3.57 -14.56
C GLY A 200 -3.16 2.59 -15.14
N PHE A 201 -3.75 2.92 -16.29
CA PHE A 201 -4.69 2.05 -16.98
C PHE A 201 -4.03 0.77 -17.50
N ALA A 202 -2.84 0.88 -18.10
CA ALA A 202 -2.08 -0.29 -18.56
C ALA A 202 -1.75 -1.23 -17.39
N LEU A 203 -1.22 -0.69 -16.29
CA LEU A 203 -0.89 -1.49 -15.10
C LEU A 203 -2.12 -2.17 -14.48
N ALA A 204 -3.27 -1.49 -14.47
CA ALA A 204 -4.51 -2.09 -14.00
C ALA A 204 -4.86 -3.37 -14.80
N GLY A 205 -4.70 -3.32 -16.12
CA GLY A 205 -4.99 -4.45 -16.99
C GLY A 205 -3.92 -5.53 -17.00
N LEU A 206 -2.64 -5.17 -16.89
CA LEU A 206 -1.54 -6.12 -16.78
C LEU A 206 -1.60 -6.89 -15.47
N ALA A 207 -1.91 -6.23 -14.35
CA ALA A 207 -2.00 -6.86 -13.04
C ALA A 207 -3.17 -7.87 -12.97
N LEU A 208 -4.30 -7.60 -13.63
CA LEU A 208 -5.44 -8.54 -13.71
C LEU A 208 -5.18 -9.74 -14.63
N ARG A 209 -4.25 -9.62 -15.58
CA ARG A 209 -3.88 -10.72 -16.49
C ARG A 209 -2.85 -11.69 -15.87
N ALA A 210 -2.39 -11.45 -14.64
CA ALA A 210 -1.48 -12.35 -13.95
C ALA A 210 -2.03 -13.79 -13.93
N PRO A 211 -1.18 -14.83 -14.19
CA PRO A 211 -1.62 -16.21 -14.36
C PRO A 211 -1.99 -16.85 -13.00
N LEU A 212 -3.15 -16.49 -12.48
CA LEU A 212 -3.68 -16.92 -11.18
C LEU A 212 -4.75 -18.03 -11.32
N ASN A 213 -4.74 -18.75 -12.44
CA ASN A 213 -5.72 -19.80 -12.75
C ASN A 213 -5.86 -20.81 -11.60
N GLY A 214 -7.09 -21.14 -11.23
CA GLY A 214 -7.40 -22.04 -10.11
C GLY A 214 -7.28 -21.41 -8.72
N SER A 215 -6.87 -20.13 -8.62
CA SER A 215 -6.89 -19.39 -7.35
C SER A 215 -8.28 -18.90 -6.99
N SER A 216 -8.55 -18.71 -5.70
CA SER A 216 -9.84 -18.15 -5.24
C SER A 216 -10.09 -16.72 -5.79
N PRO A 217 -11.36 -16.30 -5.97
CA PRO A 217 -11.68 -14.93 -6.40
C PRO A 217 -11.03 -13.85 -5.53
N LEU A 218 -10.89 -14.11 -4.23
CA LEU A 218 -10.20 -13.22 -3.30
C LEU A 218 -8.71 -13.09 -3.63
N THR A 219 -8.03 -14.19 -3.98
CA THR A 219 -6.61 -14.15 -4.39
C THR A 219 -6.44 -13.36 -5.68
N GLN A 220 -7.34 -13.56 -6.64
CA GLN A 220 -7.35 -12.84 -7.92
C GLN A 220 -7.55 -11.33 -7.75
N LEU A 221 -8.23 -10.89 -6.69
CA LEU A 221 -8.34 -9.48 -6.31
C LEU A 221 -7.12 -8.96 -5.53
N LEU A 222 -6.65 -9.74 -4.57
CA LEU A 222 -5.64 -9.28 -3.60
C LEU A 222 -4.23 -9.23 -4.20
N VAL A 223 -3.84 -10.16 -5.06
CA VAL A 223 -2.54 -10.13 -5.74
C VAL A 223 -2.32 -8.81 -6.49
N PRO A 224 -3.20 -8.39 -7.42
CA PRO A 224 -3.03 -7.11 -8.11
C PRO A 224 -3.19 -5.91 -7.16
N ALA A 225 -4.03 -6.01 -6.12
CA ALA A 225 -4.15 -4.97 -5.09
C ALA A 225 -2.85 -4.73 -4.31
N PHE A 226 -2.08 -5.79 -4.01
CA PHE A 226 -0.78 -5.67 -3.35
C PHE A 226 0.32 -5.18 -4.31
N VAL A 227 0.32 -5.66 -5.56
CA VAL A 227 1.25 -5.16 -6.60
C VAL A 227 1.07 -3.66 -6.85
N LEU A 228 -0.17 -3.18 -6.81
CA LEU A 228 -0.53 -1.76 -6.96
C LEU A 228 -0.93 -1.13 -5.62
N GLY A 229 -0.30 -1.60 -4.54
CA GLY A 229 -0.68 -1.26 -3.18
C GLY A 229 -0.49 0.20 -2.81
N ILE A 230 0.60 0.83 -3.26
CA ILE A 230 0.86 2.26 -2.96
C ILE A 230 -0.21 3.19 -3.57
N PRO A 231 -0.57 3.10 -4.87
CA PRO A 231 -1.64 3.93 -5.41
C PRO A 231 -2.97 3.75 -4.67
N LEU A 232 -3.34 2.51 -4.34
CA LEU A 232 -4.56 2.24 -3.57
C LEU A 232 -4.49 2.84 -2.17
N PHE A 233 -3.36 2.64 -1.48
CA PHE A 233 -3.14 3.16 -0.14
C PHE A 233 -3.19 4.69 -0.11
N ASP A 234 -2.54 5.36 -1.05
CA ASP A 234 -2.49 6.82 -1.09
C ASP A 234 -3.88 7.42 -1.34
N THR A 235 -4.61 6.90 -2.33
CA THR A 235 -5.99 7.31 -2.62
C THR A 235 -6.90 7.09 -1.41
N ALA A 236 -6.79 5.92 -0.75
CA ALA A 236 -7.56 5.61 0.46
C ALA A 236 -7.20 6.56 1.61
N LEU A 237 -5.91 6.82 1.85
CA LEU A 237 -5.43 7.73 2.89
C LEU A 237 -5.97 9.13 2.68
N VAL A 238 -5.90 9.66 1.45
CA VAL A 238 -6.42 10.98 1.10
C VAL A 238 -7.94 11.02 1.28
N TRP A 239 -8.66 10.01 0.80
CA TRP A 239 -10.12 9.92 0.94
C TRP A 239 -10.56 9.92 2.41
N VAL A 240 -9.99 9.04 3.23
CA VAL A 240 -10.29 8.96 4.67
C VAL A 240 -9.93 10.27 5.37
N SER A 241 -8.75 10.83 5.08
CA SER A 241 -8.28 12.07 5.70
C SER A 241 -9.19 13.26 5.38
N ARG A 242 -9.57 13.44 4.12
CA ARG A 242 -10.46 14.51 3.68
C ARG A 242 -11.86 14.34 4.26
N ARG A 243 -12.38 13.10 4.30
CA ARG A 243 -13.68 12.81 4.89
C ARG A 243 -13.73 13.11 6.39
N ALA A 244 -12.65 12.77 7.12
CA ALA A 244 -12.49 13.10 8.54
C ALA A 244 -12.39 14.61 8.78
N ALA A 245 -11.76 15.34 7.85
CA ALA A 245 -11.64 16.80 7.87
C ALA A 245 -12.83 17.54 7.21
N ARG A 246 -13.88 16.84 6.77
CA ARG A 246 -15.04 17.39 6.03
C ARG A 246 -14.66 18.20 4.79
N ARG A 247 -13.60 17.80 4.08
CA ARG A 247 -13.15 18.43 2.83
C ARG A 247 -13.64 17.66 1.60
N PRO A 248 -13.90 18.34 0.47
CA PRO A 248 -14.26 17.69 -0.79
C PRO A 248 -13.14 16.77 -1.28
N PHE A 249 -13.49 15.57 -1.76
CA PHE A 249 -12.52 14.61 -2.28
C PHE A 249 -11.84 15.07 -3.58
N LEU A 250 -12.51 15.86 -4.42
CA LEU A 250 -12.00 16.26 -5.74
C LEU A 250 -11.11 17.51 -5.71
N GLN A 251 -10.88 18.11 -4.56
CA GLN A 251 -10.04 19.31 -4.44
C GLN A 251 -8.56 18.92 -4.44
N GLY A 252 -7.69 19.59 -5.21
CA GLY A 252 -6.24 19.37 -5.13
C GLY A 252 -5.68 19.73 -3.74
N GLY A 253 -4.70 18.97 -3.24
CA GLY A 253 -4.17 19.15 -1.89
C GLY A 253 -2.77 18.57 -1.69
N LYS A 254 -2.11 18.96 -0.59
CA LYS A 254 -0.77 18.46 -0.19
C LYS A 254 -0.85 17.30 0.82
N ASP A 255 -1.92 16.54 0.77
CA ASP A 255 -2.32 15.53 1.76
C ASP A 255 -2.05 14.09 1.33
N HIS A 256 -1.34 13.92 0.21
CA HIS A 256 -0.79 12.67 -0.27
C HIS A 256 0.40 12.20 0.60
N THR A 257 0.67 10.90 0.54
CA THR A 257 1.74 10.20 1.25
C THR A 257 3.10 10.86 1.04
N THR A 258 3.43 11.21 -0.20
CA THR A 258 4.66 11.91 -0.59
C THR A 258 4.84 13.21 0.18
N HIS A 259 3.82 14.07 0.18
CA HIS A 259 3.84 15.35 0.88
C HIS A 259 3.88 15.19 2.40
N ARG A 260 3.19 14.18 2.96
CA ARG A 260 3.25 13.86 4.39
C ARG A 260 4.64 13.42 4.83
N LEU A 261 5.31 12.58 4.03
CA LEU A 261 6.69 12.17 4.29
C LEU A 261 7.67 13.35 4.20
N VAL A 262 7.48 14.26 3.25
CA VAL A 262 8.25 15.50 3.16
C VAL A 262 7.97 16.42 4.37
N ALA A 263 6.72 16.52 4.82
CA ALA A 263 6.36 17.28 6.02
C ALA A 263 6.99 16.71 7.29
N LEU A 264 7.23 15.39 7.33
CA LEU A 264 8.03 14.73 8.38
C LEU A 264 9.55 14.98 8.27
N GLY A 265 9.99 15.74 7.26
CA GLY A 265 11.38 16.20 7.10
C GLY A 265 12.22 15.39 6.12
N LEU A 266 11.65 14.43 5.37
CA LEU A 266 12.39 13.73 4.34
C LEU A 266 12.61 14.63 3.11
N SER A 267 13.81 14.57 2.53
CA SER A 267 14.05 15.15 1.20
C SER A 267 13.21 14.42 0.13
N PRO A 268 12.81 15.07 -0.98
CA PRO A 268 12.06 14.42 -2.06
C PRO A 268 12.68 13.12 -2.58
N ARG A 269 14.02 13.06 -2.69
CA ARG A 269 14.77 11.85 -3.08
C ARG A 269 14.57 10.71 -2.08
N ARG A 270 14.73 10.98 -0.78
CA ARG A 270 14.50 9.96 0.27
C ARG A 270 13.05 9.50 0.27
N THR A 271 12.10 10.42 0.09
CA THR A 271 10.67 10.10 0.02
C THR A 271 10.36 9.11 -1.10
N VAL A 272 10.82 9.34 -2.34
CA VAL A 272 10.56 8.38 -3.43
C VAL A 272 11.21 7.02 -3.16
N LEU A 273 12.45 6.99 -2.65
CA LEU A 273 13.15 5.74 -2.36
C LEU A 273 12.44 4.90 -1.28
N VAL A 274 11.94 5.55 -0.23
CA VAL A 274 11.14 4.89 0.81
C VAL A 274 9.87 4.31 0.20
N ILE A 275 9.16 5.08 -0.62
CA ILE A 275 7.92 4.60 -1.24
C ILE A 275 8.19 3.46 -2.24
N TYR A 276 9.31 3.46 -2.97
CA TYR A 276 9.68 2.33 -3.83
C TYR A 276 9.97 1.07 -3.01
N GLY A 277 10.66 1.20 -1.87
CA GLY A 277 10.91 0.09 -0.96
C GLY A 277 9.60 -0.51 -0.41
N VAL A 278 8.65 0.35 -0.01
CA VAL A 278 7.32 -0.11 0.44
C VAL A 278 6.53 -0.74 -0.70
N ALA A 279 6.54 -0.13 -1.90
CA ALA A 279 5.93 -0.72 -3.10
C ALA A 279 6.50 -2.11 -3.40
N ALA A 280 7.82 -2.28 -3.24
CA ALA A 280 8.48 -3.57 -3.44
C ALA A 280 8.10 -4.60 -2.38
N ALA A 281 8.00 -4.20 -1.10
CA ALA A 281 7.51 -5.08 -0.05
C ALA A 281 6.06 -5.53 -0.30
N MET A 282 5.18 -4.61 -0.72
CA MET A 282 3.79 -4.94 -1.07
C MET A 282 3.72 -5.85 -2.31
N GLY A 283 4.48 -5.57 -3.36
CA GLY A 283 4.58 -6.46 -4.53
C GLY A 283 5.09 -7.85 -4.17
N GLY A 284 6.06 -7.95 -3.26
CA GLY A 284 6.56 -9.22 -2.72
C GLY A 284 5.48 -10.01 -1.98
N ILE A 285 4.62 -9.32 -1.20
CA ILE A 285 3.42 -9.93 -0.61
C ILE A 285 2.46 -10.45 -1.69
N GLY A 286 2.24 -9.68 -2.77
CA GLY A 286 1.42 -10.11 -3.91
C GLY A 286 1.95 -11.39 -4.57
N VAL A 287 3.27 -11.48 -4.78
CA VAL A 287 3.93 -12.70 -5.29
C VAL A 287 3.81 -13.86 -4.30
N ALA A 288 4.06 -13.63 -3.02
CA ALA A 288 3.93 -14.67 -2.00
C ALA A 288 2.51 -15.23 -1.91
N LEU A 289 1.49 -14.36 -2.06
CA LEU A 289 0.09 -14.74 -2.12
C LEU A 289 -0.23 -15.58 -3.37
N ALA A 290 0.33 -15.23 -4.53
CA ALA A 290 0.13 -15.98 -5.76
C ALA A 290 0.70 -17.42 -5.70
N HIS A 291 1.83 -17.63 -5.01
CA HIS A 291 2.51 -18.94 -4.96
C HIS A 291 2.15 -19.77 -3.73
N GLY A 292 1.78 -19.14 -2.61
CA GLY A 292 1.62 -19.81 -1.33
C GLY A 292 0.24 -20.42 -1.05
N GLY A 293 -0.70 -20.28 -2.01
CA GLY A 293 -2.10 -20.68 -1.86
C GLY A 293 -2.80 -20.00 -0.68
N LEU A 294 -3.99 -20.46 -0.33
CA LEU A 294 -4.74 -19.92 0.82
C LEU A 294 -3.95 -20.06 2.16
N ARG A 295 -2.98 -21.00 2.21
CA ARG A 295 -2.21 -21.38 3.40
C ARG A 295 -1.38 -20.23 3.98
N THR A 296 -0.61 -19.54 3.15
CA THR A 296 0.17 -18.37 3.57
C THR A 296 -0.51 -17.06 3.17
N GLY A 297 -1.43 -17.11 2.20
CA GLY A 297 -2.12 -15.93 1.68
C GLY A 297 -2.84 -15.14 2.76
N VAL A 298 -3.62 -15.80 3.63
CA VAL A 298 -4.36 -15.12 4.70
C VAL A 298 -3.41 -14.39 5.67
N LEU A 299 -2.28 -15.01 6.01
CA LEU A 299 -1.28 -14.40 6.90
C LEU A 299 -0.70 -13.13 6.31
N TRP A 300 -0.26 -13.17 5.05
CA TRP A 300 0.32 -12.00 4.39
C TRP A 300 -0.69 -10.89 4.17
N VAL A 301 -1.94 -11.24 3.86
CA VAL A 301 -3.04 -10.29 3.68
C VAL A 301 -3.36 -9.58 4.99
N VAL A 302 -3.50 -10.34 6.07
CA VAL A 302 -3.76 -9.79 7.40
C VAL A 302 -2.59 -8.91 7.88
N ALA A 303 -1.35 -9.40 7.76
CA ALA A 303 -0.17 -8.65 8.18
C ALA A 303 0.04 -7.38 7.33
N GLY A 304 -0.06 -7.49 6.00
CA GLY A 304 0.07 -6.38 5.08
C GLY A 304 -1.05 -5.34 5.23
N GLY A 305 -2.29 -5.80 5.44
CA GLY A 305 -3.45 -4.93 5.71
C GLY A 305 -3.32 -4.20 7.05
N ALA A 306 -2.95 -4.91 8.12
CA ALA A 306 -2.67 -4.29 9.42
C ALA A 306 -1.55 -3.26 9.33
N LEU A 307 -0.45 -3.59 8.63
CA LEU A 307 0.66 -2.65 8.39
C LEU A 307 0.19 -1.40 7.63
N ALA A 308 -0.59 -1.56 6.56
CA ALA A 308 -1.15 -0.44 5.81
C ALA A 308 -2.04 0.45 6.69
N VAL A 309 -2.91 -0.14 7.52
CA VAL A 309 -3.74 0.62 8.47
C VAL A 309 -2.87 1.39 9.47
N LEU A 310 -1.86 0.75 10.06
CA LEU A 310 -0.97 1.40 11.02
C LEU A 310 -0.17 2.55 10.40
N VAL A 311 0.36 2.36 9.18
CA VAL A 311 1.04 3.42 8.42
C VAL A 311 0.05 4.54 8.07
N GLY A 312 -1.19 4.20 7.72
CA GLY A 312 -2.26 5.16 7.45
C GLY A 312 -2.61 6.01 8.68
N VAL A 313 -2.70 5.41 9.86
CA VAL A 313 -2.88 6.14 11.14
C VAL A 313 -1.69 7.06 11.39
N PHE A 314 -0.46 6.54 11.27
CA PHE A 314 0.75 7.34 11.44
C PHE A 314 0.83 8.55 10.51
N LEU A 315 0.58 8.34 9.21
CA LEU A 315 0.61 9.42 8.23
C LEU A 315 -0.58 10.36 8.40
N GLY A 316 -1.74 9.85 8.81
CA GLY A 316 -2.93 10.63 9.14
C GLY A 316 -2.70 11.62 10.28
N ASP A 317 -1.79 11.33 11.20
CA ASP A 317 -1.40 12.23 12.31
C ASP A 317 -0.60 13.46 11.85
N VAL A 318 0.02 13.39 10.66
CA VAL A 318 0.80 14.50 10.10
C VAL A 318 -0.13 15.67 9.79
N ALA A 319 0.14 16.81 10.42
CA ALA A 319 -0.63 18.03 10.25
C ALA A 319 -0.36 18.64 8.86
N VAL A 320 -1.26 18.35 7.91
CA VAL A 320 -1.20 18.91 6.55
C VAL A 320 -2.13 20.11 6.38
N TYR A 321 -3.27 20.11 7.07
CA TYR A 321 -4.27 21.16 6.91
C TYR A 321 -4.12 22.23 7.98
N GLN A 322 -4.25 23.49 7.57
CA GLN A 322 -4.34 24.65 8.45
C GLN A 322 -5.76 25.24 8.36
N ASP A 323 -6.21 25.87 9.45
CA ASP A 323 -7.43 26.68 9.49
C ASP A 323 -7.19 28.08 8.89
N ALA A 324 -8.22 28.93 8.88
CA ALA A 324 -8.15 30.29 8.33
C ALA A 324 -7.16 31.20 9.09
N GLU A 325 -6.77 30.82 10.30
CA GLU A 325 -5.85 31.55 11.17
C GLU A 325 -4.45 30.91 11.17
N GLY A 326 -4.21 29.92 10.30
CA GLY A 326 -2.93 29.23 10.15
C GLY A 326 -2.64 28.15 11.20
N ARG A 327 -3.58 27.86 12.11
CA ARG A 327 -3.41 26.79 13.10
C ARG A 327 -3.60 25.44 12.44
N ALA A 328 -2.79 24.46 12.85
CA ALA A 328 -2.95 23.10 12.35
C ALA A 328 -4.32 22.54 12.75
N LEU A 329 -5.12 22.16 11.76
CA LEU A 329 -6.39 21.49 12.00
C LEU A 329 -6.11 20.11 12.59
N VAL A 330 -6.59 19.89 13.80
CA VAL A 330 -6.53 18.58 14.45
C VAL A 330 -7.54 17.65 13.76
N PRO A 331 -7.11 16.56 13.09
CA PRO A 331 -8.04 15.66 12.43
C PRO A 331 -8.98 14.97 13.43
N ARG A 332 -10.25 14.75 13.07
CA ARG A 332 -11.22 13.97 13.89
C ARG A 332 -10.77 12.54 14.17
N SER A 333 -9.84 11.98 13.38
CA SER A 333 -9.20 10.68 13.66
C SER A 333 -8.43 10.67 14.99
N ARG A 334 -8.21 11.83 15.64
CA ARG A 334 -7.64 11.92 16.98
C ARG A 334 -8.63 11.63 18.11
N HIS A 335 -9.92 11.38 17.83
CA HIS A 335 -10.86 11.01 18.89
C HIS A 335 -10.47 9.64 19.47
N PRO A 336 -10.22 9.52 20.79
CA PRO A 336 -9.71 8.30 21.41
C PRO A 336 -10.52 7.04 21.08
N ALA A 337 -11.86 7.18 20.99
CA ALA A 337 -12.75 6.07 20.65
C ALA A 337 -12.54 5.55 19.21
N VAL A 338 -12.18 6.40 18.26
CA VAL A 338 -11.94 5.98 16.87
C VAL A 338 -10.65 5.19 16.79
N LEU A 339 -9.57 5.70 17.40
CA LEU A 339 -8.30 4.99 17.45
C LEU A 339 -8.46 3.63 18.14
N TYR A 340 -9.17 3.61 19.28
CA TYR A 340 -9.50 2.39 20.00
C TYR A 340 -10.22 1.37 19.10
N GLY A 341 -11.22 1.81 18.34
CA GLY A 341 -11.91 0.95 17.39
C GLY A 341 -10.98 0.40 16.30
N VAL A 342 -10.07 1.23 15.78
CA VAL A 342 -9.10 0.80 14.75
C VAL A 342 -8.16 -0.28 15.27
N GLU A 343 -7.63 -0.14 16.49
CA GLU A 343 -6.74 -1.17 17.07
C GLU A 343 -7.48 -2.44 17.43
N LEU A 344 -8.71 -2.33 17.94
CA LEU A 344 -9.55 -3.50 18.14
C LEU A 344 -9.73 -4.29 16.84
N LEU A 345 -9.96 -3.59 15.72
CA LEU A 345 -10.08 -4.20 14.40
C LEU A 345 -8.75 -4.77 13.89
N VAL A 346 -7.64 -4.04 14.07
CA VAL A 346 -6.31 -4.53 13.70
C VAL A 346 -5.94 -5.77 14.50
N ASP A 347 -6.16 -5.77 15.82
CA ASP A 347 -5.90 -6.93 16.67
C ASP A 347 -6.83 -8.08 16.32
N ALA A 348 -8.12 -7.85 16.11
CA ALA A 348 -9.04 -8.91 15.69
C ALA A 348 -8.58 -9.55 14.37
N ALA A 349 -8.15 -8.75 13.40
CA ALA A 349 -7.60 -9.24 12.14
C ALA A 349 -6.30 -10.02 12.36
N LEU A 350 -5.32 -9.44 13.06
CA LEU A 350 -4.03 -10.06 13.36
C LEU A 350 -4.19 -11.39 14.10
N LEU A 351 -5.02 -11.42 15.15
CA LEU A 351 -5.28 -12.61 15.95
C LEU A 351 -6.03 -13.69 15.16
N SER A 352 -6.94 -13.29 14.26
CA SER A 352 -7.57 -14.22 13.31
C SER A 352 -6.54 -14.82 12.36
N GLY A 353 -5.66 -13.98 11.81
CA GLY A 353 -4.55 -14.41 10.97
C GLY A 353 -3.59 -15.35 11.69
N CYS A 354 -3.21 -15.06 12.94
CA CYS A 354 -2.35 -15.91 13.76
C CYS A 354 -2.97 -17.27 14.01
N TRP A 355 -4.28 -17.32 14.31
CA TRP A 355 -5.00 -18.58 14.51
C TRP A 355 -5.01 -19.44 13.26
N LEU A 356 -5.43 -18.88 12.12
CA LEU A 356 -5.47 -19.60 10.84
C LEU A 356 -4.05 -19.96 10.36
N GLY A 357 -3.08 -19.08 10.61
CA GLY A 357 -1.67 -19.30 10.31
C GLY A 357 -1.05 -20.41 11.13
N ALA A 358 -1.45 -20.59 12.38
CA ALA A 358 -0.98 -21.71 13.19
C ALA A 358 -1.39 -23.06 12.60
N TYR A 359 -2.59 -23.17 12.02
CA TYR A 359 -3.00 -24.35 11.26
C TYR A 359 -2.19 -24.50 9.98
N ALA A 360 -1.94 -23.41 9.25
CA ALA A 360 -1.12 -23.46 8.04
C ALA A 360 0.31 -23.93 8.31
N VAL A 361 0.93 -23.44 9.39
CA VAL A 361 2.26 -23.88 9.83
C VAL A 361 2.24 -25.34 10.26
N ARG A 362 1.21 -25.78 10.98
CA ARG A 362 1.14 -27.16 11.50
C ARG A 362 0.82 -28.20 10.43
N PHE A 363 -0.11 -27.90 9.52
CA PHE A 363 -0.72 -28.89 8.61
C PHE A 363 -0.49 -28.58 7.13
N GLY A 364 0.18 -27.47 6.81
CA GLY A 364 0.39 -27.00 5.44
C GLY A 364 1.31 -27.86 4.57
N GLY A 365 1.86 -28.95 5.08
CA GLY A 365 2.59 -29.97 4.30
C GLY A 365 2.15 -31.40 4.59
N VAL A 366 1.06 -31.57 5.35
CA VAL A 366 0.64 -32.88 5.88
C VAL A 366 -0.48 -33.45 5.01
N GLN A 367 -0.43 -34.75 4.74
CA GLN A 367 -1.49 -35.50 4.06
C GLN A 367 -2.30 -36.33 5.06
N LEU A 368 -3.59 -36.51 4.79
CA LEU A 368 -4.46 -37.36 5.60
C LEU A 368 -4.23 -38.85 5.24
N PRO A 369 -4.45 -39.78 6.19
CA PRO A 369 -4.37 -41.22 5.93
C PRO A 369 -5.32 -41.70 4.82
N GLU A 370 -6.48 -41.08 4.69
CA GLU A 370 -7.50 -41.39 3.66
C GLU A 370 -7.20 -40.76 2.29
N GLY A 371 -6.08 -40.04 2.17
CA GLY A 371 -5.71 -39.29 0.98
C GLY A 371 -6.17 -37.82 1.03
N GLY A 372 -5.41 -36.95 0.37
CA GLY A 372 -5.67 -35.51 0.30
C GLY A 372 -4.97 -34.67 1.38
N PRO A 373 -4.98 -33.34 1.23
CA PRO A 373 -4.29 -32.42 2.14
C PRO A 373 -5.00 -32.32 3.50
N ALA A 374 -4.23 -32.35 4.59
CA ALA A 374 -4.77 -32.25 5.95
C ALA A 374 -5.29 -30.84 6.29
N LEU A 375 -4.67 -29.79 5.73
CA LEU A 375 -5.03 -28.43 6.11
C LEU A 375 -6.50 -28.07 5.87
N PRO A 376 -7.10 -28.29 4.67
CA PRO A 376 -8.52 -27.98 4.45
C PRO A 376 -9.45 -28.66 5.46
N PHE A 377 -9.19 -29.94 5.78
CA PHE A 377 -9.96 -30.68 6.78
C PHE A 377 -9.90 -30.01 8.16
N TYR A 378 -8.70 -29.71 8.68
CA TYR A 378 -8.56 -29.07 9.99
C TYR A 378 -9.07 -27.62 9.99
N LEU A 379 -9.00 -26.91 8.86
CA LEU A 379 -9.61 -25.58 8.75
C LEU A 379 -11.12 -25.65 8.95
N SER A 380 -11.81 -26.57 8.28
CA SER A 380 -13.27 -26.74 8.40
C SER A 380 -13.69 -27.39 9.72
N ALA A 381 -12.96 -28.39 10.19
CA ALA A 381 -13.34 -29.19 11.35
C ALA A 381 -13.09 -28.48 12.68
N SER A 382 -12.05 -27.63 12.76
CA SER A 382 -11.68 -26.97 14.02
C SER A 382 -11.34 -25.50 13.89
N ALA A 383 -10.61 -25.05 12.86
CA ALA A 383 -10.14 -23.66 12.82
C ALA A 383 -11.28 -22.63 12.68
N TYR A 384 -12.18 -22.81 11.70
CA TYR A 384 -13.28 -21.87 11.46
C TYR A 384 -14.35 -21.90 12.56
N PRO A 385 -14.81 -23.08 13.06
CA PRO A 385 -15.73 -23.13 14.18
C PRO A 385 -15.16 -22.48 15.45
N ALA A 386 -13.84 -22.58 15.65
CA ALA A 386 -13.17 -22.01 16.80
C ALA A 386 -12.94 -20.50 16.76
N LEU A 387 -12.86 -19.95 15.54
CA LEU A 387 -12.41 -18.59 15.32
C LEU A 387 -13.18 -17.54 16.15
N PRO A 388 -14.53 -17.55 16.24
CA PRO A 388 -15.27 -16.52 16.99
C PRO A 388 -14.90 -16.49 18.47
N TYR A 389 -14.83 -17.65 19.14
CA TYR A 389 -14.52 -17.69 20.56
C TYR A 389 -13.02 -17.55 20.83
N VAL A 390 -12.14 -18.02 19.94
CA VAL A 390 -10.68 -17.82 20.06
C VAL A 390 -10.35 -16.33 20.01
N VAL A 391 -10.87 -15.62 19.00
CA VAL A 391 -10.66 -14.18 18.87
C VAL A 391 -11.37 -13.44 20.01
N GLY A 392 -12.60 -13.84 20.36
CA GLY A 392 -13.36 -13.27 21.46
C GLY A 392 -12.62 -13.34 22.80
N PHE A 393 -12.09 -14.51 23.17
CA PHE A 393 -11.33 -14.68 24.43
C PHE A 393 -10.04 -13.88 24.44
N LYS A 394 -9.31 -13.83 23.31
CA LYS A 394 -8.08 -13.03 23.24
C LYS A 394 -8.38 -11.53 23.37
N ILE A 395 -9.36 -11.02 22.65
CA ILE A 395 -9.79 -9.62 22.76
C ILE A 395 -10.28 -9.31 24.17
N ALA A 396 -11.12 -10.17 24.77
CA ALA A 396 -11.60 -10.01 26.13
C ALA A 396 -10.45 -10.00 27.15
N ALA A 397 -9.45 -10.87 26.98
CA ALA A 397 -8.27 -10.87 27.83
C ALA A 397 -7.43 -9.59 27.65
N LEU A 398 -7.19 -9.14 26.42
CA LEU A 398 -6.48 -7.88 26.17
C LEU A 398 -7.21 -6.68 26.82
N LEU A 399 -8.55 -6.68 26.81
CA LEU A 399 -9.38 -5.70 27.52
C LEU A 399 -9.27 -5.81 29.04
N LEU A 400 -9.33 -7.02 29.59
CA LEU A 400 -9.23 -7.29 31.03
C LEU A 400 -7.89 -6.81 31.60
N PHE A 401 -6.80 -7.06 30.87
CA PHE A 401 -5.46 -6.57 31.22
C PHE A 401 -5.25 -5.09 30.89
N ARG A 402 -6.30 -4.40 30.41
CA ARG A 402 -6.35 -2.97 30.12
C ARG A 402 -5.26 -2.54 29.12
N LEU A 403 -5.07 -3.31 28.06
CA LEU A 403 -4.10 -3.05 26.99
C LEU A 403 -4.59 -2.09 25.89
N TYR A 404 -5.83 -1.60 26.02
CA TYR A 404 -6.44 -0.61 25.12
C TYR A 404 -6.63 0.76 25.79
N ARG A 405 -5.72 1.15 26.70
CA ARG A 405 -5.71 2.49 27.29
C ARG A 405 -5.15 3.45 26.24
N GLY A 406 -5.86 4.53 25.90
CA GLY A 406 -5.58 5.44 24.77
C GLY A 406 -4.24 6.20 24.74
N PHE A 407 -3.17 5.68 25.33
CA PHE A 407 -1.79 6.18 25.26
C PHE A 407 -0.98 5.41 24.20
N TRP A 408 -1.32 5.64 22.93
CA TRP A 408 -0.72 5.05 21.72
C TRP A 408 0.76 5.37 21.46
N ARG A 409 1.41 6.05 22.40
CA ARG A 409 2.68 6.74 22.11
C ARG A 409 3.90 5.99 22.65
N THR A 410 3.74 5.12 23.64
CA THR A 410 4.85 4.40 24.26
C THR A 410 4.41 3.02 24.72
N ILE A 411 5.05 1.98 24.18
CA ILE A 411 5.01 0.64 24.77
C ILE A 411 6.14 0.53 25.80
N HIS A 412 5.79 0.12 27.02
CA HIS A 412 6.72 -0.17 28.10
C HIS A 412 6.97 -1.68 28.20
N PHE A 413 8.07 -2.07 28.85
CA PHE A 413 8.36 -3.49 29.09
C PHE A 413 7.24 -4.18 29.89
N SER A 414 6.59 -3.45 30.81
CA SER A 414 5.41 -3.91 31.54
C SER A 414 4.24 -4.27 30.62
N ASP A 415 4.08 -3.56 29.50
CA ASP A 415 2.98 -3.80 28.55
C ASP A 415 3.25 -5.08 27.76
N VAL A 416 4.49 -5.35 27.40
CA VAL A 416 4.90 -6.62 26.77
C VAL A 416 4.60 -7.81 27.69
N LEU A 417 4.92 -7.69 28.98
CA LEU A 417 4.57 -8.71 29.97
C LEU A 417 3.05 -8.86 30.14
N ALA A 418 2.30 -7.77 30.13
CA ALA A 418 0.85 -7.79 30.22
C ALA A 418 0.21 -8.44 29.00
N VAL A 419 0.72 -8.21 27.78
CA VAL A 419 0.31 -8.92 26.56
C VAL A 419 0.52 -10.43 26.70
N GLY A 420 1.71 -10.83 27.18
CA GLY A 420 2.01 -12.24 27.44
C GLY A 420 1.02 -12.89 28.42
N LYS A 421 0.74 -12.23 29.55
CA LYS A 421 -0.24 -12.69 30.54
C LYS A 421 -1.65 -12.78 29.96
N ALA A 422 -2.11 -11.74 29.25
CA ALA A 422 -3.42 -11.71 28.63
C ALA A 422 -3.61 -12.86 27.64
N LEU A 423 -2.63 -13.09 26.75
CA LEU A 423 -2.70 -14.17 25.78
C LEU A 423 -2.62 -15.55 26.44
N LEU A 424 -1.83 -15.72 27.51
CA LEU A 424 -1.83 -16.96 28.29
C LEU A 424 -3.20 -17.24 28.94
N THR A 425 -3.83 -16.22 29.52
CA THR A 425 -5.19 -16.32 30.09
C THR A 425 -6.20 -16.70 29.00
N ALA A 426 -6.15 -16.06 27.83
CA ALA A 426 -7.01 -16.41 26.70
C ALA A 426 -6.76 -17.85 26.22
N THR A 427 -5.50 -18.26 26.10
CA THR A 427 -5.14 -19.64 25.73
C THR A 427 -5.68 -20.67 26.71
N ALA A 428 -5.64 -20.39 28.02
CA ALA A 428 -6.23 -21.27 29.03
C ALA A 428 -7.75 -21.42 28.86
N LEU A 429 -8.46 -20.32 28.56
CA LEU A 429 -9.90 -20.34 28.24
C LEU A 429 -10.19 -21.13 26.96
N ILE A 430 -9.38 -20.94 25.91
CA ILE A 430 -9.51 -21.70 24.64
C ILE A 430 -9.33 -23.20 24.89
N VAL A 431 -8.32 -23.59 25.65
CA VAL A 431 -8.05 -24.98 26.05
C VAL A 431 -9.24 -25.54 26.83
N LEU A 432 -9.76 -24.81 27.81
CA LEU A 432 -10.91 -25.23 28.60
C LEU A 432 -12.16 -25.43 27.72
N THR A 433 -12.49 -24.46 26.87
CA THR A 433 -13.63 -24.55 25.95
C THR A 433 -13.49 -25.72 24.97
N ALA A 434 -12.31 -25.90 24.38
CA ALA A 434 -12.04 -27.04 23.49
C ALA A 434 -12.13 -28.40 24.23
N THR A 435 -11.80 -28.43 25.52
CA THR A 435 -11.98 -29.62 26.37
C THR A 435 -13.46 -29.93 26.60
N LEU A 436 -14.26 -28.89 26.91
CA LEU A 436 -15.66 -29.05 27.29
C LEU A 436 -16.58 -29.37 26.10
N LEU A 437 -16.33 -28.75 24.94
CA LEU A 437 -17.18 -28.92 23.76
C LEU A 437 -16.85 -30.20 22.99
N ASP A 438 -15.57 -30.44 22.71
CA ASP A 438 -15.15 -31.48 21.75
C ASP A 438 -14.15 -32.47 22.34
N ARG A 439 -13.78 -32.37 23.62
CA ARG A 439 -12.73 -33.20 24.27
C ARG A 439 -11.44 -33.29 23.44
N PHE A 440 -11.06 -32.19 22.77
CA PHE A 440 -9.94 -32.13 21.83
C PHE A 440 -10.02 -33.03 20.57
N ALA A 441 -11.17 -33.61 20.23
CA ALA A 441 -11.29 -34.56 19.12
C ALA A 441 -10.69 -34.05 17.79
N ASN A 442 -10.80 -32.75 17.52
CA ASN A 442 -10.26 -32.10 16.32
C ASN A 442 -9.22 -30.99 16.59
N TYR A 443 -8.76 -30.84 17.85
CA TYR A 443 -7.87 -29.73 18.23
C TYR A 443 -6.43 -30.21 18.45
N SER A 444 -5.50 -29.64 17.69
CA SER A 444 -4.07 -29.89 17.87
C SER A 444 -3.48 -29.01 18.97
N ARG A 445 -2.88 -29.65 19.99
CA ARG A 445 -2.12 -28.95 21.03
C ARG A 445 -0.97 -28.11 20.46
N GLY A 446 -0.36 -28.60 19.38
CA GLY A 446 0.70 -27.87 18.68
C GLY A 446 0.21 -26.58 18.04
N VAL A 447 -1.03 -26.55 17.52
CA VAL A 447 -1.63 -25.32 16.97
C VAL A 447 -1.79 -24.28 18.07
N ILE A 448 -2.23 -24.67 19.26
CA ILE A 448 -2.42 -23.74 20.38
C ILE A 448 -1.10 -23.07 20.78
N ALA A 449 0.00 -23.83 20.83
CA ALA A 449 1.32 -23.28 21.14
C ALA A 449 1.84 -22.33 20.04
N ILE A 450 1.69 -22.72 18.76
CA ILE A 450 2.09 -21.89 17.62
C ILE A 450 1.25 -20.60 17.60
N ASP A 451 -0.06 -20.70 17.79
CA ASP A 451 -0.98 -19.57 17.83
C ASP A 451 -0.65 -18.57 18.93
N TRP A 452 -0.32 -19.05 20.14
CA TRP A 452 0.10 -18.18 21.24
C TRP A 452 1.35 -17.39 20.87
N LEU A 453 2.37 -18.06 20.32
CA LEU A 453 3.62 -17.42 19.90
C LEU A 453 3.38 -16.39 18.80
N LEU A 454 2.65 -16.75 17.74
CA LEU A 454 2.33 -15.85 16.63
C LEU A 454 1.52 -14.65 17.12
N SER A 455 0.50 -14.87 17.96
CA SER A 455 -0.35 -13.81 18.51
C SER A 455 0.44 -12.85 19.38
N PHE A 456 1.34 -13.38 20.23
CA PHE A 456 2.20 -12.57 21.07
C PHE A 456 3.11 -11.67 20.24
N LEU A 457 3.82 -12.25 19.27
CA LEU A 457 4.69 -11.49 18.38
C LEU A 457 3.92 -10.45 17.57
N ALA A 458 2.75 -10.79 17.04
CA ALA A 458 1.93 -9.89 16.23
C ALA A 458 1.41 -8.69 17.03
N VAL A 459 0.89 -8.91 18.25
CA VAL A 459 0.40 -7.82 19.12
C VAL A 459 1.55 -6.94 19.60
N VAL A 460 2.67 -7.53 20.05
CA VAL A 460 3.83 -6.74 20.46
C VAL A 460 4.40 -5.93 19.29
N ALA A 461 4.47 -6.51 18.10
CA ALA A 461 4.91 -5.82 16.89
C ALA A 461 3.96 -4.67 16.53
N SER A 462 2.64 -4.90 16.52
CA SER A 462 1.65 -3.86 16.18
C SER A 462 1.73 -2.66 17.15
N ARG A 463 1.88 -2.93 18.45
CA ARG A 463 2.01 -1.91 19.51
C ARG A 463 3.34 -1.15 19.45
N SER A 464 4.42 -1.83 19.07
CA SER A 464 5.75 -1.22 18.95
C SER A 464 5.93 -0.46 17.62
N PHE A 465 5.12 -0.77 16.62
CA PHE A 465 5.31 -0.31 15.25
C PHE A 465 5.29 1.22 15.11
N LEU A 466 4.31 1.91 15.70
CA LEU A 466 4.20 3.37 15.58
C LEU A 466 5.39 4.10 16.21
N ARG A 467 5.90 3.58 17.34
CA ARG A 467 7.12 4.11 17.97
C ARG A 467 8.32 3.89 17.08
N PHE A 468 8.53 2.66 16.61
CA PHE A 468 9.62 2.32 15.70
C PHE A 468 9.59 3.18 14.43
N LEU A 469 8.41 3.40 13.86
CA LEU A 469 8.22 4.22 12.67
C LEU A 469 8.57 5.69 12.94
N ARG A 470 8.15 6.26 14.08
CA ARG A 470 8.53 7.63 14.50
C ARG A 470 10.04 7.77 14.65
N ASP A 471 10.68 6.84 15.34
CA ASP A 471 12.13 6.85 15.57
C ASP A 471 12.90 6.72 14.23
N THR A 472 12.42 5.84 13.35
CA THR A 472 12.99 5.66 12.00
C THR A 472 12.85 6.94 11.17
N MET A 473 11.66 7.56 11.18
CA MET A 473 11.42 8.80 10.44
C MET A 473 12.26 9.96 10.98
N ALA A 474 12.41 10.07 12.30
CA ALA A 474 13.30 11.04 12.92
C ALA A 474 14.75 10.87 12.43
N ARG A 475 15.27 9.63 12.42
CA ARG A 475 16.60 9.31 11.88
C ARG A 475 16.73 9.67 10.40
N LEU A 476 15.72 9.39 9.58
CA LEU A 476 15.72 9.68 8.15
C LEU A 476 15.56 11.17 7.80
N SER A 477 14.94 11.96 8.66
CA SER A 477 14.72 13.39 8.45
C SER A 477 16.02 14.21 8.48
N GLY A 478 17.03 13.76 9.23
CA GLY A 478 18.29 14.48 9.43
C GLY A 478 18.14 15.85 10.10
N ARG A 479 16.95 16.21 10.61
CA ARG A 479 16.73 17.43 11.40
C ARG A 479 17.14 17.16 12.85
N GLN A 480 17.94 18.05 13.42
CA GLN A 480 18.12 18.07 14.88
C GLN A 480 16.79 18.45 15.53
N GLN A 481 16.34 17.61 16.47
CA GLN A 481 15.11 17.87 17.22
C GLN A 481 15.44 18.77 18.41
N LYS A 482 14.69 19.85 18.55
CA LYS A 482 14.86 20.78 19.66
C LYS A 482 14.29 20.15 20.94
N ALA A 483 15.12 20.06 21.98
CA ALA A 483 14.76 19.44 23.26
C ALA A 483 14.77 20.47 24.40
N LEU A 484 13.72 20.47 25.22
CA LEU A 484 13.67 21.23 26.47
C LEU A 484 13.56 20.21 27.60
N LEU A 485 14.54 20.20 28.50
CA LEU A 485 14.56 19.29 29.63
C LEU A 485 13.71 19.85 30.78
N LEU A 486 12.83 19.03 31.33
CA LEU A 486 11.99 19.35 32.48
C LEU A 486 12.13 18.24 33.52
N GLY A 487 12.66 18.57 34.69
CA GLY A 487 12.92 17.57 35.72
C GLY A 487 13.62 18.13 36.95
N PRO A 488 13.77 17.31 38.00
CA PRO A 488 14.43 17.72 39.24
C PRO A 488 15.86 18.21 38.98
N GLU A 489 16.29 19.30 39.62
CA GLU A 489 17.63 19.89 39.41
C GLU A 489 18.77 18.87 39.41
N GLY A 490 18.72 17.89 40.31
CA GLY A 490 19.76 16.86 40.43
C GLY A 490 19.89 15.91 39.23
N LEU A 491 18.87 15.78 38.37
CA LEU A 491 18.89 14.93 37.18
C LEU A 491 19.19 15.71 35.89
N LEU A 492 19.03 17.03 35.89
CA LEU A 492 19.22 17.86 34.69
C LEU A 492 20.63 17.76 34.08
N PRO A 493 21.74 17.72 34.85
CA PRO A 493 23.08 17.58 34.29
C PRO A 493 23.35 16.21 33.61
N LEU A 494 22.75 15.15 34.14
CA LEU A 494 22.86 13.81 33.54
C LEU A 494 22.05 13.72 32.24
N LEU A 495 20.86 14.33 32.23
CA LEU A 495 20.00 14.38 31.05
C LEU A 495 20.57 15.31 29.98
N SER A 496 21.15 16.46 30.33
CA SER A 496 21.77 17.38 29.37
C SER A 496 22.95 16.72 28.67
N LYS A 497 23.81 16.02 29.42
CA LYS A 497 24.93 15.27 28.85
C LYS A 497 24.45 14.17 27.89
N ALA A 498 23.41 13.41 28.27
CA ALA A 498 22.83 12.39 27.40
C ALA A 498 22.22 12.98 26.11
N VAL A 499 21.66 14.19 26.17
CA VAL A 499 21.11 14.91 25.02
C VAL A 499 22.22 15.42 24.10
N GLU A 500 23.30 15.98 24.66
CA GLU A 500 24.48 16.43 23.93
C GLU A 500 25.19 15.26 23.22
N ASP A 501 25.31 14.11 23.89
CA ASP A 501 25.94 12.90 23.35
C ASP A 501 25.12 12.25 22.20
N ASP A 502 23.79 12.47 22.13
CA ASP A 502 22.95 11.90 21.08
C ASP A 502 23.18 12.58 19.70
N GLY A 503 23.75 13.81 19.67
CA GLY A 503 24.06 14.59 18.46
C GLY A 503 22.87 14.94 17.55
N ARG A 504 21.69 14.37 17.84
CA ARG A 504 20.41 14.49 17.15
C ARG A 504 19.46 15.46 17.83
N LEU A 505 19.76 15.85 19.06
CA LEU A 505 18.96 16.77 19.85
C LEU A 505 19.72 18.08 20.02
N GLU A 506 19.05 19.19 19.73
CA GLU A 506 19.53 20.53 20.03
C GLU A 506 18.90 20.93 21.38
N LEU A 507 19.70 20.97 22.45
CA LEU A 507 19.21 21.37 23.76
C LEU A 507 18.88 22.87 23.74
N LEU A 508 17.58 23.20 23.87
CA LEU A 508 17.11 24.59 23.97
C LEU A 508 17.25 25.16 25.39
N GLY A 509 17.27 24.29 26.39
CA GLY A 509 17.37 24.67 27.79
C GLY A 509 16.92 23.56 28.74
N ALA A 510 17.09 23.81 30.03
CA ALA A 510 16.64 22.96 31.12
C ALA A 510 15.84 23.80 32.12
N LEU A 511 14.67 23.31 32.51
CA LEU A 511 13.79 23.93 33.49
C LEU A 511 13.64 22.97 34.67
N ALA A 512 14.07 23.43 35.84
CA ALA A 512 13.69 22.80 37.09
C ALA A 512 12.31 23.32 37.52
N PRO A 513 11.36 22.46 37.89
CA PRO A 513 10.08 22.88 38.45
C PRO A 513 10.22 23.53 39.82
#